data_AF-A0A7Z8PAN5-F1
#
_entry.id   AF-A0A7Z8PAN5-F1
#
_cell.length_a   1.000
_cell.length_b   1.000
_cell.length_c   1.000
_cell.angle_alpha   90.00
_cell.angle_beta   90.00
_cell.angle_gamma   90.00
#
_symmetry.space_group_name_H-M   'P 1'
#
loop_
_entity.id
_entity.type
_entity.pdbx_description
1 polymer ?
#
loop_
_entity_poly.entity_id
_entity_poly.type
_entity_poly.pdbx_seq_one_letter_code
_entity_poly.pdbx_strand_id
1 'polypeptide(L)' 'MGIARAASDLGVTESNLRNWTKAVDTQGSQAFLPMAERTDLEAENRRLKEEVRVLRMEREILKKAATFFAKDAE' A
#
# COMPACT_ATOMS: atom_id res chain seq x y z
N MET A 1 31.02 0.78 1.24
CA MET A 1 31.44 -0.27 0.29
C MET A 1 30.84 0.01 -1.07
N GLY A 2 31.55 -0.28 -2.17
CA GLY A 2 31.00 -0.15 -3.53
C GLY A 2 30.25 -1.42 -3.97
N ILE A 3 29.36 -1.28 -4.96
CA ILE A 3 28.51 -2.38 -5.47
C ILE A 3 29.35 -3.56 -5.96
N ALA A 4 30.45 -3.33 -6.67
CA ALA A 4 31.32 -4.39 -7.17
C ALA A 4 31.92 -5.27 -6.05
N ARG A 5 32.38 -4.64 -4.96
CA ARG A 5 32.93 -5.37 -3.81
C ARG A 5 31.85 -6.17 -3.09
N ALA A 6 30.69 -5.55 -2.84
CA ALA A 6 29.56 -6.23 -2.22
C ALA A 6 29.05 -7.41 -3.06
N ALA A 7 29.02 -7.28 -4.39
CA ALA A 7 28.62 -8.37 -5.29
C ALA A 7 29.61 -9.54 -5.22
N SER A 8 30.92 -9.26 -5.20
CA SER A 8 31.97 -10.26 -5.02
C SER A 8 31.87 -10.98 -3.68
N ASP A 9 31.69 -10.23 -2.59
CA ASP A 9 31.58 -10.79 -1.22
C ASP A 9 30.34 -11.70 -1.08
N LEU A 10 29.26 -11.40 -1.82
CA LEU A 10 28.02 -12.17 -1.86
C LEU A 10 28.01 -13.29 -2.91
N GLY A 11 29.04 -13.41 -3.75
CA GLY A 11 29.10 -14.40 -4.83
C GLY A 11 28.04 -14.19 -5.93
N VAL A 12 27.58 -12.95 -6.14
CA VAL A 12 26.60 -12.58 -7.17
C VAL A 12 27.19 -11.65 -8.21
N THR A 13 26.53 -11.52 -9.36
CA THR A 13 26.95 -10.54 -10.37
C THR A 13 26.58 -9.11 -9.94
N GLU A 14 27.39 -8.14 -10.35
CA GLU A 14 27.12 -6.71 -10.09
C GLU A 14 25.76 -6.27 -10.66
N SER A 15 25.36 -6.83 -11.81
CA SER A 15 24.06 -6.58 -12.44
C SER A 15 22.89 -7.00 -11.54
N ASN A 16 22.97 -8.18 -10.92
CA ASN A 16 21.94 -8.64 -9.98
C ASN A 16 21.81 -7.70 -8.78
N LEU A 17 22.94 -7.31 -8.20
CA LEU A 17 22.94 -6.41 -7.05
C LEU A 17 22.40 -5.01 -7.41
N ARG A 18 22.72 -4.50 -8.60
CA ARG A 18 22.13 -3.25 -9.13
C ARG A 18 20.62 -3.37 -9.33
N ASN A 19 20.16 -4.48 -9.90
CA ASN A 19 18.73 -4.73 -10.13
C ASN A 19 17.95 -4.82 -8.81
N TRP A 20 18.48 -5.52 -7.81
CA TRP A 20 17.87 -5.60 -6.49
C TRP A 20 17.86 -4.25 -5.77
N THR A 21 18.94 -3.48 -5.87
CA THR A 21 18.99 -2.12 -5.31
C THR A 21 17.90 -1.24 -5.93
N LYS A 22 17.75 -1.29 -7.26
CA LYS A 22 16.68 -0.57 -7.98
C LYS A 22 15.28 -1.07 -7.61
N ALA A 23 15.10 -2.38 -7.44
CA ALA A 23 13.83 -2.95 -7.02
C ALA A 23 13.44 -2.43 -5.62
N VAL A 24 14.39 -2.39 -4.68
CA VAL A 24 14.15 -1.83 -3.33
C VAL A 24 13.84 -0.35 -3.36
N ASP A 25 14.55 0.44 -4.17
CA ASP A 25 14.30 1.88 -4.32
C ASP A 25 12.89 2.18 -4.86
N THR A 26 12.41 1.36 -5.80
CA THR A 26 11.12 1.56 -6.47
C THR A 26 9.94 0.94 -5.71
N GLN A 27 10.13 -0.22 -5.07
CA GLN A 27 9.04 -1.04 -4.51
C GLN A 27 9.14 -1.19 -2.99
N GLY A 28 10.20 -0.69 -2.36
CA GLY A 28 10.41 -0.78 -0.91
C GLY A 28 10.39 -2.22 -0.41
N SER A 29 9.60 -2.47 0.64
CA SER A 29 9.42 -3.81 1.22
C SER A 29 8.77 -4.82 0.28
N GLN A 30 8.14 -4.35 -0.81
CA GLN A 30 7.47 -5.21 -1.78
C GLN A 30 8.44 -5.75 -2.84
N ALA A 31 9.69 -5.28 -2.89
CA ALA A 31 10.65 -5.59 -3.95
C ALA A 31 10.89 -7.09 -4.17
N PHE A 32 10.75 -7.90 -3.11
CA PHE A 32 11.02 -9.33 -3.11
C PHE A 32 9.78 -10.21 -2.89
N LEU A 33 8.58 -9.61 -2.79
CA LEU A 33 7.37 -10.42 -2.64
C LEU A 33 7.04 -11.17 -3.94
N PRO A 34 6.46 -12.38 -3.86
CA PRO A 34 5.90 -13.06 -5.01
C PRO A 34 4.92 -12.15 -5.76
N MET A 35 4.92 -12.21 -7.10
CA MET A 35 4.06 -11.34 -7.92
C MET A 35 2.57 -11.49 -7.57
N ALA A 36 2.12 -12.72 -7.29
CA ALA A 36 0.74 -13.01 -6.88
C ALA A 36 0.34 -12.31 -5.58
N GLU A 37 1.24 -12.31 -4.59
CA GLU A 37 0.98 -11.66 -3.29
C GLU A 37 0.89 -10.14 -3.42
N ARG A 38 1.70 -9.54 -4.30
CA ARG A 38 1.61 -8.09 -4.60
C ARG A 38 0.26 -7.72 -5.23
N THR A 39 -0.19 -8.50 -6.21
CA THR A 39 -1.47 -8.23 -6.89
C THR A 39 -2.67 -8.38 -5.96
N ASP A 40 -2.62 -9.34 -5.03
CA ASP A 40 -3.68 -9.58 -4.04
C ASP A 40 -3.73 -8.43 -3.03
N LEU A 41 -2.58 -7.99 -2.52
CA LEU A 41 -2.50 -6.83 -1.62
C LEU A 41 -3.01 -5.54 -2.30
N GLU A 42 -2.67 -5.31 -3.56
CA GLU A 42 -3.16 -4.16 -4.32
C GLU A 42 -4.68 -4.23 -4.54
N ALA A 43 -5.22 -5.41 -4.84
CA ALA A 43 -6.66 -5.61 -5.01
C ALA A 43 -7.42 -5.36 -3.71
N GLU A 44 -6.92 -5.90 -2.60
CA GLU A 44 -7.51 -5.69 -1.27
C GLU A 44 -7.43 -4.22 -0.86
N ASN A 45 -6.32 -3.53 -1.14
CA ASN A 45 -6.18 -2.12 -0.84
C ASN A 45 -7.22 -1.26 -1.60
N ARG A 46 -7.50 -1.59 -2.86
CA ARG A 46 -8.56 -0.94 -3.65
C ARG A 46 -9.94 -1.19 -3.04
N ARG A 47 -10.23 -2.44 -2.65
CA ARG A 47 -11.49 -2.82 -2.00
C ARG A 47 -11.72 -2.03 -0.71
N LEU A 48 -10.73 -2.03 0.18
CA LEU A 48 -10.79 -1.32 1.46
C LEU A 48 -10.95 0.19 1.30
N LYS A 49 -10.27 0.80 0.32
CA LYS A 49 -10.44 2.24 0.03
C LYS A 49 -11.86 2.59 -0.38
N GLU A 50 -12.49 1.74 -1.20
CA GLU A 50 -13.87 1.94 -1.62
C GLU A 50 -14.85 1.74 -0.46
N GLU A 51 -14.64 0.72 0.36
CA GLU A 51 -15.46 0.49 1.56
C GLU A 51 -15.36 1.66 2.54
N VAL A 52 -14.15 2.16 2.80
CA VAL A 52 -13.93 3.36 3.64
C VAL A 52 -14.63 4.59 3.05
N ARG A 53 -14.64 4.74 1.72
CA ARG A 53 -15.33 5.85 1.04
C ARG A 53 -16.84 5.77 1.29
N VAL A 54 -17.43 4.59 1.12
CA VAL A 54 -18.86 4.33 1.34
C VAL A 54 -19.24 4.58 2.80
N LEU A 55 -18.51 3.97 3.74
CA LEU A 55 -18.75 4.12 5.18
C LEU A 55 -18.67 5.57 5.65
N ARG A 56 -17.70 6.35 5.12
CA ARG A 56 -17.59 7.78 5.43
C ARG A 56 -18.81 8.55 4.93
N MET A 57 -19.31 8.24 3.74
CA MET A 57 -20.50 8.87 3.19
C MET A 57 -21.75 8.55 4.03
N GLU A 58 -21.95 7.28 4.37
CA GLU A 58 -23.06 6.84 5.23
C GLU A 58 -23.01 7.53 6.60
N ARG A 59 -21.83 7.58 7.22
CA ARG A 59 -21.62 8.28 8.49
C ARG A 59 -22.00 9.75 8.41
N GLU A 60 -21.69 10.45 7.33
CA GLU A 60 -22.09 11.85 7.15
C GLU A 60 -23.60 12.02 6.93
N ILE A 61 -24.25 11.11 6.20
CA ILE A 61 -25.71 11.12 6.04
C ILE A 61 -26.39 10.94 7.40
N LEU A 62 -25.96 9.95 8.18
CA LEU A 62 -26.52 9.69 9.51
C LEU A 62 -26.28 10.86 10.46
N LYS A 63 -25.10 11.49 10.41
CA LYS A 63 -24.81 12.68 11.23
C LYS A 63 -25.72 13.86 10.89
N LYS A 64 -25.97 14.09 9.60
CA LYS A 64 -26.92 15.14 9.14
C LYS A 64 -28.34 14.82 9.60
N ALA A 65 -28.78 13.57 9.46
CA ALA A 65 -30.10 13.13 9.91
C ALA A 65 -30.27 13.30 11.42
N ALA A 66 -29.30 12.86 12.23
CA ALA A 66 -29.34 13.03 13.68
C ALA A 66 -29.41 14.51 14.09
N THR A 67 -28.67 15.39 13.40
CA THR A 67 -28.72 16.83 13.66
C THR A 67 -30.08 17.44 13.30
N PHE A 68 -30.70 16.96 12.22
CA PHE A 68 -32.04 17.39 11.81
C PHE A 68 -33.08 16.98 12.85
N PHE A 69 -33.12 15.69 13.23
CA PHE A 69 -34.09 15.19 14.21
C PHE A 69 -33.91 15.77 15.62
N ALA A 70 -32.68 16.09 16.03
CA ALA A 70 -32.44 16.74 17.32
C ALA A 70 -32.99 18.17 17.39
N LYS A 71 -33.10 18.88 16.25
CA LYS A 71 -33.67 20.24 16.20
C LYS A 71 -35.19 20.25 16.20
N ASP A 72 -35.82 19.19 15.69
CA ASP A 72 -37.29 19.07 15.61
C ASP A 72 -37.91 18.52 16.91
N ALA A 73 -37.08 18.01 17.84
CA ALA A 73 -37.52 17.44 19.11
C ALA A 73 -37.64 18.47 20.26
N GLU A 74 -37.37 19.74 19.98
CA GLU A 74 -37.47 20.90 20.88
C GLU A 74 -38.65 21.79 20.47
#